data_AF-A0A7C6R1R5-F1
#
_entry.id   AF-A0A7C6R1R5-F1
#
_cell.length_a   1.000
_cell.length_b   1.000
_cell.length_c   1.000
_cell.angle_alpha   90.00
_cell.angle_beta   90.00
_cell.angle_gamma   90.00
#
_symmetry.space_group_name_H-M   'P 1'
#
loop_
_entity.id
_entity.type
_entity.pdbx_description
1 polymer ?
#
loop_
_entity_poly.entity_id
_entity_poly.type
_entity_poly.pdbx_seq_one_letter_code
_entity_poly.pdbx_strand_id
1 'polypeptide(L)' 'MTRKKYSPEQKMQIVKEAMETGNASIVGRRYDVAPSLISRWVRTYKKHGTLHPTGQEK' A
#
# COMPACT_ATOMS: atom_id res chain seq x y z
N MET A 1 0.90 -19.75 4.99
CA MET A 1 1.08 -18.27 5.08
C MET A 1 -0.26 -17.59 4.84
N THR A 2 -0.85 -16.99 5.87
CA THR A 2 -2.12 -16.26 5.74
C THR A 2 -1.89 -14.95 4.99
N ARG A 3 -2.52 -14.76 3.82
CA ARG A 3 -2.52 -13.49 3.11
C ARG A 3 -3.20 -12.44 3.99
N LYS A 4 -2.43 -11.51 4.58
CA LYS A 4 -2.99 -10.31 5.23
C LYS A 4 -3.82 -9.55 4.20
N LYS A 5 -5.14 -9.52 4.42
CA LYS A 5 -6.08 -8.75 3.60
C LYS A 5 -6.00 -7.30 4.07
N TYR A 6 -5.42 -6.43 3.25
CA TYR A 6 -5.49 -4.99 3.47
C TYR A 6 -6.69 -4.44 2.73
N SER A 7 -7.57 -3.74 3.46
CA SER A 7 -8.71 -3.04 2.86
C SER A 7 -8.22 -1.97 1.88
N PRO A 8 -9.00 -1.65 0.84
CA PRO A 8 -8.65 -0.62 -0.14
C PRO A 8 -8.39 0.74 0.52
N GLU A 9 -9.16 1.09 1.55
CA GLU A 9 -9.00 2.32 2.33
C GLU A 9 -7.63 2.37 3.05
N GLN A 10 -7.25 1.26 3.68
CA GLN A 10 -5.95 1.15 4.35
C GLN A 10 -4.79 1.29 3.35
N LYS A 11 -4.87 0.62 2.19
CA LYS A 11 -3.86 0.77 1.13
C LYS A 11 -3.73 2.23 0.69
N MET A 12 -4.85 2.93 0.54
CA MET A 12 -4.88 4.32 0.12
C MET A 12 -4.25 5.25 1.16
N GLN A 13 -4.56 5.04 2.45
CA GLN A 13 -3.92 5.78 3.55
C GLN A 13 -2.41 5.54 3.57
N ILE A 14 -1.97 4.28 3.48
CA ILE A 14 -0.55 3.91 3.50
C ILE A 14 0.20 4.54 2.33
N VAL A 15 -0.38 4.53 1.13
CA VAL A 15 0.24 5.14 -0.07
C VAL A 15 0.31 6.66 0.04
N LYS A 16 -0.75 7.32 0.53
CA LYS A 16 -0.74 8.76 0.78
C LYS A 16 0.32 9.15 1.81
N GLU A 17 0.33 8.47 2.96
CA GLU A 17 1.30 8.75 4.02
C GLU A 17 2.73 8.48 3.54
N ALA A 18 2.96 7.41 2.78
CA ALA A 18 4.27 7.12 2.20
C ALA A 18 4.72 8.16 1.16
N MET A 19 3.79 8.74 0.39
CA MET A 19 4.07 9.85 -0.53
C MET A 19 4.39 11.15 0.22
N GLU A 20 3.64 11.46 1.27
CA GLU A 20 3.79 12.68 2.06
C GLU A 20 5.07 12.66 2.91
N THR A 21 5.32 11.54 3.58
CA THR A 21 6.53 11.34 4.41
C THR A 21 7.78 11.09 3.55
N GLY A 22 7.61 10.66 2.30
CA GLY A 22 8.70 10.24 1.40
C GLY A 22 9.44 8.97 1.87
N ASN A 23 8.99 8.32 2.95
CA ASN A 23 9.67 7.20 3.58
C ASN A 23 8.74 5.99 3.80
N ALA A 24 8.75 5.08 2.83
CA ALA A 24 7.96 3.85 2.86
C ALA A 24 8.34 2.90 4.01
N SER A 25 9.57 2.96 4.54
CA SER A 25 10.01 2.10 5.65
C SER A 25 9.39 2.49 6.98
N ILE A 26 9.27 3.80 7.25
CA ILE A 26 8.62 4.29 8.48
C ILE A 26 7.13 3.97 8.46
N VAL A 27 6.47 4.28 7.35
CA VAL A 27 5.04 4.00 7.18
C VAL A 27 4.78 2.49 7.22
N GLY A 28 5.63 1.70 6.55
CA GLY A 28 5.57 0.25 6.62
C GLY A 28 5.65 -0.30 8.03
N ARG A 29 6.53 0.24 8.86
CA ARG A 29 6.64 -0.17 10.26
C ARG A 29 5.40 0.20 11.10
N ARG A 30 4.77 1.35 10.83
CA ARG A 30 3.55 1.80 11.53
C ARG A 30 2.34 0.93 11.23
N TYR A 31 2.17 0.56 9.96
CA TYR A 31 1.02 -0.20 9.49
C TYR A 31 1.30 -1.71 9.36
N ASP A 32 2.46 -2.17 9.83
CA ASP A 32 2.96 -3.55 9.68
C ASP A 32 2.94 -4.05 8.22
N VAL A 33 3.27 -3.14 7.31
CA VAL A 33 3.32 -3.38 5.86
C VAL A 33 4.76 -3.37 5.38
N ALA A 34 5.12 -4.34 4.55
CA ALA A 34 6.45 -4.37 3.97
C ALA A 34 6.68 -3.11 3.10
N PRO A 35 7.82 -2.39 3.26
CA PRO A 35 8.13 -1.20 2.46
C PRO A 35 8.18 -1.49 0.97
N SER A 36 8.55 -2.71 0.57
CA SER A 36 8.51 -3.18 -0.82
C SER A 36 7.08 -3.21 -1.37
N LEU A 37 6.09 -3.56 -0.55
CA LEU A 37 4.67 -3.58 -0.91
C LEU A 37 4.13 -2.16 -1.09
N ILE A 38 4.48 -1.26 -0.17
CA ILE A 38 4.13 0.17 -0.26
C ILE A 38 4.72 0.78 -1.53
N SER A 39 6.00 0.51 -1.80
CA SER A 39 6.68 0.96 -3.02
C SER A 39 5.94 0.51 -4.28
N ARG A 40 5.44 -0.74 -4.29
CA ARG A 40 4.65 -1.28 -5.39
C ARG A 40 3.30 -0.59 -5.51
N TRP A 41 2.60 -0.35 -4.40
CA TRP A 41 1.34 0.37 -4.39
C TRP A 41 1.51 1.81 -4.89
N VAL A 42 2.52 2.54 -4.42
CA VAL A 42 2.83 3.90 -4.88
C VAL A 42 3.09 3.91 -6.40
N ARG A 43 3.86 2.94 -6.93
CA ARG A 43 4.09 2.82 -8.38
C ARG A 43 2.80 2.51 -9.14
N THR A 44 1.97 1.59 -8.65
CA THR A 44 0.67 1.26 -9.25
C THR A 44 -0.25 2.48 -9.26
N TYR A 45 -0.31 3.21 -8.15
CA TYR A 45 -1.08 4.45 -8.01
C TYR A 45 -0.62 5.52 -9.01
N LYS A 46 0.70 5.74 -9.13
CA LYS A 46 1.25 6.68 -10.13
C LYS A 46 0.98 6.25 -11.58
N LYS A 47 1.00 4.94 -11.86
CA LYS A 47 0.87 4.40 -13.22
C LYS A 47 -0.58 4.35 -13.70
N HIS A 48 -1.51 3.96 -12.82
CA HIS A 48 -2.91 3.73 -13.18
C HIS A 48 -3.85 4.82 -12.65
N GLY A 49 -3.38 5.74 -11.79
CA GLY A 49 -4.21 6.71 -11.08
C GLY A 49 -5.10 6.09 -10.00
N THR A 50 -5.13 4.76 -9.90
CA THR A 50 -5.99 4.01 -8.97
C THR A 50 -5.27 2.80 -8.38
N LEU A 51 -5.46 2.58 -7.08
CA LEU A 51 -5.08 1.35 -6.40
C LEU A 51 -6.21 0.34 -6.57
N HIS A 52 -6.28 -0.29 -7.74
CA HIS A 52 -7.23 -1.38 -7.92
C HIS A 52 -6.84 -2.54 -6.98
N PRO A 53 -7.77 -3.06 -6.16
CA PRO A 53 -7.48 -4.19 -5.29
C PRO A 53 -7.31 -5.44 -6.16
N THR A 54 -6.09 -5.68 -6.65
CA THR A 54 -5.75 -6.97 -7.24
C THR A 54 -5.75 -8.01 -6.12
N GLY A 55 -6.85 -8.76 -6.04
CA GLY A 55 -6.98 -9.92 -5.16
C GLY A 55 -8.08 -9.87 -4.11
N GLN A 56 -9.26 -9.31 -4.41
CA GLN A 56 -10.50 -9.74 -3.76
C GLN A 56 -11.25 -10.68 -4.69
N GLU A 57 -10.80 -11.94 -4.73
CA GLU A 57 -11.64 -13.02 -5.21
C GLU A 57 -12.14 -13.79 -3.98
N LYS A 58 -13.40 -14.23 -4.08
CA LYS A 58 -14.32 -14.58 -2.98
C LYS A 58 -13.78 -15.67 -2.05
#